data_AF-A0A353WKP5-F1
#
_entry.id   AF-A0A353WKP5-F1
#
_cell.length_a   1.000
_cell.length_b   1.000
_cell.length_c   1.000
_cell.angle_alpha   90.00
_cell.angle_beta   90.00
_cell.angle_gamma   90.00
#
_symmetry.space_group_name_H-M   'P 1'
#
loop_
_entity.id
_entity.type
_entity.pdbx_description
1 polymer ?
#
loop_
_entity_poly.entity_id
_entity_poly.type
_entity_poly.pdbx_seq_one_letter_code
_entity_poly.pdbx_strand_id
1 'polypeptide(L)'
;EIPRKNYVFGKFMRSLYPNCILRFFRRGNVSFSKHVHCTPDEIKGKEIKIDPKREELAMIHYNYDTVASFMSRTNTYTSLEIEKMVKRGFKFSLKFLIFRPLGEFIKRYFLKSGYKDGLHGFIVAYLLAMYETIAIIKLWEYEKNQKLVKKENPVPEKIEETVF
;
A
#
# COMPACT_ATOMS: atom_id res chain seq x y z
N GLU A 1 19.00 7.90 4.00
CA GLU A 1 18.20 6.66 4.11
C GLU A 1 18.97 5.52 4.75
N ILE A 2 18.26 4.68 5.50
CA ILE A 2 18.78 3.49 6.19
C ILE A 2 18.08 2.25 5.63
N PRO A 3 18.82 1.18 5.23
CA PRO A 3 18.22 -0.06 4.78
C PRO A 3 17.49 -0.76 5.93
N ARG A 4 16.36 -1.41 5.64
CA ARG A 4 15.61 -2.22 6.62
C ARG A 4 15.70 -3.70 6.32
N LYS A 5 16.03 -4.48 7.35
CA LYS A 5 15.86 -5.94 7.38
C LYS A 5 14.44 -6.26 7.83
N ASN A 6 13.59 -6.61 6.86
CA ASN A 6 12.20 -6.96 7.14
C ASN A 6 12.12 -8.41 7.61
N TYR A 7 11.67 -8.60 8.84
CA TYR A 7 11.33 -9.89 9.39
C TYR A 7 9.82 -10.13 9.24
N VAL A 8 9.46 -11.27 8.69
CA VAL A 8 8.07 -11.74 8.58
C VAL A 8 8.02 -13.14 9.14
N PHE A 9 7.14 -13.38 10.11
CA PHE A 9 6.99 -14.66 10.81
C PHE A 9 8.34 -15.19 11.35
N GLY A 10 9.14 -14.28 11.92
CA GLY A 10 10.44 -14.61 12.50
C GLY A 10 11.59 -14.80 11.50
N LYS A 11 11.34 -14.74 10.18
CA LYS A 11 12.38 -14.89 9.16
C LYS A 11 12.75 -13.57 8.50
N PHE A 12 14.05 -13.31 8.36
CA PHE A 12 14.55 -12.23 7.51
C PHE A 12 14.23 -12.51 6.03
N MET A 13 13.44 -11.62 5.42
CA MET A 13 13.03 -11.71 4.03
C MET A 13 14.04 -11.01 3.11
N ARG A 14 14.88 -11.78 2.40
CA ARG A 14 15.89 -11.22 1.50
C ARG A 14 15.25 -10.57 0.27
N SER A 15 14.12 -11.10 -0.20
CA SER A 15 13.32 -10.52 -1.30
C SER A 15 12.74 -9.14 -1.00
N LEU A 16 12.67 -8.76 0.28
CA LEU A 16 12.23 -7.45 0.75
C LEU A 16 13.40 -6.53 1.12
N TYR A 17 14.63 -6.93 0.82
CA TYR A 17 15.85 -6.17 1.06
C TYR A 17 16.50 -5.71 -0.27
N PRO A 18 17.05 -4.48 -0.35
CA PRO A 18 17.00 -3.43 0.65
C PRO A 18 15.73 -2.58 0.53
N ASN A 19 15.03 -2.37 1.65
CA ASN A 19 13.93 -1.40 1.75
C ASN A 19 14.43 -0.17 2.53
N CYS A 20 15.07 0.75 1.82
CA CYS A 20 15.66 1.95 2.41
C CYS A 20 14.58 2.95 2.81
N ILE A 21 14.70 3.55 3.98
CA ILE A 21 13.80 4.61 4.44
C ILE A 21 14.59 5.84 4.94
N LEU A 22 14.05 7.04 4.69
CA LEU A 22 14.53 8.22 5.39
C LEU A 22 13.98 8.20 6.82
N ARG A 23 14.89 8.17 7.80
CA ARG A 23 14.53 8.10 9.24
C ARG A 23 15.01 9.31 10.03
N PHE A 24 16.17 9.84 9.68
CA PHE A 24 16.78 10.99 10.34
C PHE A 24 16.85 12.16 9.37
N PHE A 25 16.45 13.33 9.85
CA PHE A 25 16.50 14.59 9.13
C PHE A 25 16.59 15.74 10.13
N ARG A 26 17.18 16.86 9.72
CA ARG A 26 17.24 18.07 10.54
C ARG A 26 15.88 18.75 10.56
N ARG A 27 15.45 19.23 11.74
CA ARG A 27 14.20 20.00 11.88
C ARG A 27 14.23 21.22 10.95
N GLY A 28 13.14 21.44 10.21
CA GLY A 28 13.01 22.54 9.24
C GLY A 28 13.53 22.24 7.83
N ASN A 29 14.19 21.10 7.62
CA ASN A 29 14.75 20.71 6.31
C ASN A 29 13.89 19.69 5.56
N VAL A 30 12.79 19.24 6.15
CA VAL A 30 11.89 18.24 5.57
C VAL A 30 10.44 18.69 5.77
N SER A 31 9.64 18.63 4.71
CA SER A 31 8.19 18.78 4.75
C SER A 31 7.51 17.44 4.44
N PHE A 32 6.37 17.19 5.10
CA PHE A 32 5.54 16.00 4.87
C PHE A 32 4.13 16.44 4.52
N SER A 33 3.54 15.84 3.49
CA SER A 33 2.14 16.06 3.17
C SER A 33 1.27 15.37 4.19
N LYS A 34 -0.01 15.74 4.23
CA LYS A 34 -1.00 15.18 5.16
C LYS A 34 -1.42 13.74 4.79
N HIS A 35 -0.84 13.13 3.76
CA HIS A 35 -1.23 11.80 3.30
C HIS A 35 -0.55 10.70 4.13
N VAL A 36 -1.23 9.57 4.35
CA VAL A 36 -0.61 8.41 5.01
C VAL A 36 0.38 7.76 4.04
N HIS A 37 1.59 7.43 4.52
CA HIS A 37 2.79 7.03 3.75
C HIS A 37 3.58 8.16 3.08
N CYS A 38 3.70 9.33 3.72
CA CYS A 38 4.58 10.38 3.23
C CYS A 38 6.05 9.98 3.35
N THR A 39 6.64 9.64 2.21
CA THR A 39 8.00 10.13 1.95
C THR A 39 7.98 11.66 2.01
N PRO A 40 9.06 12.29 2.49
CA PRO A 40 9.23 13.74 2.39
C PRO A 40 8.85 14.27 1.01
N ASP A 41 8.08 15.36 0.94
CA ASP A 41 7.80 16.01 -0.35
C ASP A 41 8.96 16.92 -0.76
N GLU A 42 9.57 17.60 0.21
CA GLU A 42 10.76 18.40 0.01
C GLU A 42 11.84 18.01 1.00
N ILE A 43 13.06 17.81 0.50
CA ILE A 43 14.26 17.59 1.29
C ILE A 43 15.26 18.69 0.94
N LYS A 44 15.62 19.50 1.93
CA LYS A 44 16.61 20.56 1.78
C LYS A 44 17.96 20.10 2.32
N GLY A 45 18.96 20.06 1.43
CA GLY A 45 20.35 19.74 1.76
C GLY A 45 20.79 18.37 1.25
N LYS A 46 21.91 17.88 1.77
CA LYS A 46 22.52 16.63 1.31
C LYS A 46 21.79 15.42 1.89
N GLU A 47 21.36 14.53 1.02
CA GLU A 47 20.87 13.21 1.39
C GLU A 47 22.03 12.21 1.50
N ILE A 48 22.08 11.49 2.62
CA ILE A 48 23.06 10.42 2.82
C ILE A 48 22.30 9.10 2.86
N LYS A 49 22.67 8.17 1.98
CA LYS A 49 22.14 6.81 1.92
C LYS A 49 23.21 5.83 2.35
N ILE A 50 22.89 5.00 3.34
CA ILE A 50 23.77 3.91 3.76
C ILE A 50 23.80 2.87 2.64
N ASP A 51 25.00 2.41 2.27
CA ASP A 51 25.18 1.35 1.28
C ASP A 51 24.45 0.08 1.78
N PRO A 52 23.49 -0.46 1.02
CA PRO A 52 22.81 -1.72 1.34
C PRO A 52 23.74 -2.92 1.56
N LYS A 53 24.97 -2.91 1.06
CA LYS A 53 25.95 -3.97 1.33
C LYS A 53 26.37 -4.00 2.81
N ARG A 54 26.24 -2.86 3.50
CA ARG A 54 26.50 -2.70 4.94
C ARG A 54 25.30 -3.17 5.76
N GLU A 55 25.03 -4.46 5.67
CA GLU A 55 23.94 -5.13 6.35
C GLU A 55 23.98 -5.00 7.89
N GLU A 56 25.15 -4.71 8.46
CA GLU A 56 25.36 -4.44 9.88
C GLU A 56 24.78 -3.09 10.34
N LEU A 57 24.64 -2.14 9.41
CA LEU A 57 24.03 -0.83 9.66
C LEU A 57 22.53 -0.80 9.34
N ALA A 58 21.96 -1.94 8.93
CA ALA A 58 20.55 -2.03 8.60
C ALA A 58 19.69 -2.08 9.86
N MET A 59 18.56 -1.36 9.84
CA MET A 59 17.59 -1.40 10.92
C MET A 59 16.77 -2.68 10.85
N ILE A 60 16.61 -3.38 11.98
CA ILE A 60 15.71 -4.54 12.08
C ILE A 60 14.27 -4.04 12.15
N HIS A 61 13.40 -4.58 11.29
CA HIS A 61 11.98 -4.26 11.25
C HIS A 61 11.14 -5.52 11.29
N TYR A 62 10.46 -5.74 12.41
CA TYR A 62 9.43 -6.78 12.54
C TYR A 62 8.15 -6.29 11.87
N ASN A 63 7.88 -6.80 10.67
CA ASN A 63 6.78 -6.32 9.85
C ASN A 63 5.47 -7.00 10.25
N TYR A 64 5.42 -8.33 10.19
CA TYR A 64 4.27 -9.12 10.62
C TYR A 64 4.75 -10.30 11.47
N ASP A 65 4.29 -10.36 12.71
CA ASP A 65 4.64 -11.44 13.63
C ASP A 65 3.67 -12.62 13.48
N THR A 66 2.41 -12.35 13.13
CA THR A 66 1.35 -13.35 12.96
C THR A 66 0.45 -13.01 11.78
N VAL A 67 -0.28 -14.02 11.26
CA VAL A 67 -1.31 -13.80 10.24
C VAL A 67 -2.40 -12.85 10.74
N ALA A 68 -2.76 -12.92 12.03
CA ALA A 68 -3.72 -12.01 12.64
C ALA A 68 -3.25 -10.54 12.55
N SER A 69 -1.97 -10.27 12.83
CA SER A 69 -1.37 -8.94 12.68
C SER A 69 -1.41 -8.46 11.22
N PHE A 70 -1.09 -9.36 10.27
CA PHE A 70 -1.21 -9.08 8.84
C PHE A 70 -2.64 -8.71 8.45
N MET A 71 -3.64 -9.48 8.89
CA MET A 71 -5.05 -9.24 8.56
C MET A 71 -5.58 -7.93 9.16
N SER A 72 -5.23 -7.63 10.42
CA SER A 72 -5.59 -6.37 11.08
C SER A 72 -5.05 -5.15 10.33
N ARG A 73 -3.77 -5.20 9.94
CA ARG A 73 -3.16 -4.16 9.12
C ARG A 73 -3.81 -4.09 7.74
N THR A 74 -4.01 -5.22 7.08
CA THR A 74 -4.68 -5.29 5.78
C THR A 74 -6.02 -4.58 5.83
N ASN A 75 -6.84 -4.83 6.84
CA ASN A 75 -8.12 -4.15 6.99
C ASN A 75 -7.95 -2.62 7.07
N THR A 76 -7.04 -2.15 7.92
CA THR A 76 -6.79 -0.71 8.13
C THR A 76 -6.25 -0.03 6.87
N TYR A 77 -5.19 -0.58 6.29
CA TYR A 77 -4.49 0.02 5.16
C TYR A 77 -5.31 -0.02 3.86
N THR A 78 -6.08 -1.10 3.63
CA THR A 78 -6.98 -1.14 2.47
C THR A 78 -8.10 -0.11 2.58
N SER A 79 -8.61 0.18 3.78
CA SER A 79 -9.59 1.26 3.97
C SER A 79 -9.01 2.62 3.59
N LEU A 80 -7.78 2.93 4.04
CA LEU A 80 -7.07 4.16 3.66
C LEU A 80 -6.75 4.21 2.15
N GLU A 81 -6.46 3.06 1.54
CA GLU A 81 -6.18 2.97 0.11
C GLU A 81 -7.42 3.32 -0.73
N ILE A 82 -8.61 2.87 -0.32
CA ILE A 82 -9.87 3.19 -1.01
C ILE A 82 -10.12 4.70 -1.00
N GLU A 83 -9.93 5.37 0.14
CA GLU A 83 -10.09 6.83 0.21
C GLU A 83 -9.21 7.54 -0.82
N LYS A 84 -7.97 7.07 -1.01
CA LYS A 84 -7.05 7.60 -2.01
C LYS A 84 -7.49 7.27 -3.43
N MET A 85 -7.90 6.02 -3.69
CA MET A 85 -8.40 5.58 -4.99
C MET A 85 -9.60 6.41 -5.43
N VAL A 86 -10.58 6.58 -4.55
CA VAL A 86 -11.79 7.37 -4.79
C VAL A 86 -11.46 8.83 -5.05
N LYS A 87 -10.59 9.44 -4.22
CA LYS A 87 -10.13 10.83 -4.43
C LYS A 87 -9.43 11.04 -5.78
N ARG A 88 -8.76 10.00 -6.30
CA ARG A 88 -8.12 10.01 -7.63
C ARG A 88 -9.07 9.66 -8.77
N GLY A 89 -10.36 9.48 -8.49
CA GLY A 89 -11.35 9.09 -9.49
C GLY A 89 -11.20 7.65 -10.00
N PHE A 90 -10.41 6.81 -9.31
CA PHE A 90 -10.23 5.41 -9.69
C PHE A 90 -11.54 4.65 -9.52
N LYS A 91 -11.86 3.80 -10.51
CA LYS A 91 -13.12 3.05 -10.56
C LYS A 91 -12.91 1.56 -10.51
N PHE A 92 -13.87 0.84 -9.93
CA PHE A 92 -13.86 -0.61 -9.95
C PHE A 92 -13.88 -1.15 -11.40
N SER A 93 -13.11 -2.21 -11.62
CA SER A 93 -13.16 -3.02 -12.84
C SER A 93 -12.87 -4.47 -12.50
N LEU A 94 -13.61 -5.39 -13.13
CA LEU A 94 -13.35 -6.83 -13.00
C LEU A 94 -11.93 -7.20 -13.45
N LYS A 95 -11.39 -6.48 -14.44
CA LYS A 95 -9.99 -6.64 -14.88
C LYS A 95 -9.03 -6.36 -13.74
N PHE A 96 -9.26 -5.30 -12.95
CA PHE A 96 -8.40 -4.98 -11.81
C PHE A 96 -8.49 -6.00 -10.69
N LEU A 97 -9.66 -6.60 -10.47
CA LEU A 97 -9.84 -7.65 -9.46
C LEU A 97 -8.98 -8.89 -9.76
N ILE A 98 -8.79 -9.22 -11.05
CA ILE A 98 -8.02 -10.40 -11.46
C ILE A 98 -6.53 -10.05 -11.62
N PHE A 99 -6.22 -9.00 -12.37
CA PHE A 99 -4.85 -8.73 -12.80
C PHE A 99 -3.99 -8.02 -11.76
N ARG A 100 -4.56 -7.24 -10.82
CA ARG A 100 -3.76 -6.58 -9.77
C ARG A 100 -3.20 -7.58 -8.76
N PRO A 101 -4.01 -8.49 -8.17
CA PRO A 101 -3.48 -9.52 -7.25
C PRO A 101 -2.48 -10.44 -7.94
N LEU A 102 -2.77 -10.87 -9.18
CA LEU A 102 -1.87 -11.70 -9.95
C LEU A 102 -0.55 -10.98 -10.24
N GLY A 103 -0.61 -9.72 -10.65
CA GLY A 103 0.56 -8.89 -10.89
C GLY A 103 1.41 -8.70 -9.63
N GLU A 104 0.79 -8.47 -8.47
CA GLU A 104 1.52 -8.34 -7.20
C GLU A 104 2.15 -9.67 -6.76
N PHE A 105 1.45 -10.80 -6.92
CA PHE A 105 2.04 -12.12 -6.66
C PHE A 105 3.26 -12.36 -7.54
N ILE A 106 3.12 -12.19 -8.86
CA ILE A 106 4.20 -12.42 -9.82
C ILE A 106 5.40 -11.53 -9.51
N LYS A 107 5.13 -10.25 -9.24
CA LYS A 107 6.15 -9.26 -8.88
C LYS A 107 6.89 -9.65 -7.60
N ARG A 108 6.18 -10.04 -6.54
CA ARG A 108 6.81 -10.38 -5.25
C ARG A 108 7.54 -11.71 -5.30
N TYR A 109 6.93 -12.72 -5.91
CA TYR A 109 7.47 -14.05 -5.93
C TYR A 109 8.61 -14.20 -6.94
N PHE A 110 8.42 -13.76 -8.20
CA PHE A 110 9.40 -13.92 -9.26
C PHE A 110 10.33 -12.71 -9.41
N LEU A 111 9.80 -11.52 -9.67
CA LEU A 111 10.64 -10.34 -9.98
C LEU A 111 11.48 -9.90 -8.78
N LYS A 112 10.95 -10.04 -7.56
CA LYS A 112 11.67 -9.74 -6.31
C LYS A 112 12.37 -10.97 -5.72
N SER A 113 12.47 -12.06 -6.48
CA SER A 113 13.14 -13.30 -6.03
C SER A 113 12.60 -13.85 -4.71
N GLY A 114 11.30 -13.66 -4.42
CA GLY A 114 10.62 -14.24 -3.26
C GLY A 114 10.79 -15.76 -3.18
N TYR A 115 10.86 -16.46 -4.32
CA TYR A 115 11.13 -17.90 -4.35
C TYR A 115 12.45 -18.30 -3.65
N LYS A 116 13.45 -17.40 -3.57
CA LYS A 116 14.72 -17.65 -2.85
C LYS A 116 14.55 -17.65 -1.33
N ASP A 117 13.47 -17.07 -0.82
CA ASP A 117 13.09 -17.13 0.60
C ASP A 117 12.27 -18.40 0.92
N GLY A 118 12.09 -19.32 -0.04
CA GLY A 118 11.37 -20.58 0.12
C GLY A 118 9.89 -20.39 0.45
N LEU A 119 9.34 -21.23 1.34
CA LEU A 119 7.93 -21.17 1.74
C LEU A 119 7.52 -19.79 2.28
N HIS A 120 8.39 -19.12 3.04
CA HIS A 120 8.10 -17.77 3.56
C HIS A 120 7.90 -16.75 2.42
N GLY A 121 8.70 -16.83 1.36
CA GLY A 121 8.57 -15.94 0.22
C GLY A 121 7.27 -16.17 -0.56
N PHE A 122 6.86 -17.43 -0.71
CA PHE A 122 5.56 -17.78 -1.28
C PHE A 122 4.41 -17.22 -0.43
N ILE A 123 4.43 -17.48 0.88
CA ILE A 123 3.40 -16.99 1.82
C ILE A 123 3.30 -15.46 1.76
N VAL A 124 4.42 -14.74 1.81
CA VAL A 124 4.41 -13.27 1.75
C VAL A 124 3.87 -12.76 0.42
N ALA A 125 4.28 -13.36 -0.71
CA ALA A 125 3.76 -12.97 -2.03
C ALA A 125 2.25 -13.21 -2.13
N TYR A 126 1.75 -14.33 -1.59
CA TYR A 126 0.34 -14.67 -1.58
C TYR A 126 -0.48 -13.74 -0.68
N LEU A 127 0.00 -13.46 0.54
CA LEU A 127 -0.64 -12.52 1.45
C LEU A 127 -0.73 -11.10 0.84
N LEU A 128 0.32 -10.63 0.18
CA LEU A 128 0.30 -9.33 -0.50
C LEU A 128 -0.63 -9.31 -1.73
N ALA A 129 -0.79 -10.43 -2.43
CA ALA A 129 -1.80 -10.56 -3.46
C ALA A 129 -3.22 -10.50 -2.87
N MET A 130 -3.47 -11.17 -1.74
CA MET A 130 -4.74 -11.07 -1.01
C MET A 130 -5.04 -9.64 -0.55
N TYR A 131 -4.01 -8.89 -0.11
CA TYR A 131 -4.15 -7.47 0.20
C TYR A 131 -4.73 -6.68 -0.97
N GLU A 132 -4.17 -6.86 -2.18
CA GLU A 132 -4.68 -6.21 -3.40
C GLU A 132 -6.11 -6.66 -3.73
N THR A 133 -6.41 -7.95 -3.57
CA THR A 133 -7.78 -8.48 -3.77
C THR A 133 -8.77 -7.78 -2.84
N ILE A 134 -8.46 -7.71 -1.55
CA ILE A 134 -9.32 -7.07 -0.54
C ILE A 134 -9.49 -5.58 -0.86
N ALA A 135 -8.44 -4.87 -1.27
CA ALA A 135 -8.52 -3.46 -1.66
C ALA A 135 -9.52 -3.24 -2.80
N ILE A 136 -9.46 -4.06 -3.86
CA ILE A 136 -10.35 -3.94 -5.01
C ILE A 136 -11.79 -4.36 -4.70
N ILE A 137 -11.98 -5.39 -3.86
CA ILE A 137 -13.32 -5.79 -3.40
C ILE A 137 -13.96 -4.67 -2.58
N LYS A 138 -13.22 -4.06 -1.66
CA LYS A 138 -13.76 -2.95 -0.86
C LYS A 138 -14.04 -1.71 -1.72
N LEU A 139 -13.26 -1.46 -2.78
CA LEU A 139 -13.58 -0.41 -3.75
C LEU A 139 -14.92 -0.69 -4.45
N TRP A 140 -15.15 -1.93 -4.88
CA TRP A 140 -16.44 -2.34 -5.45
C TRP A 140 -17.59 -2.15 -4.47
N GLU A 141 -17.41 -2.57 -3.22
CA GLU A 141 -18.38 -2.39 -2.13
C GLU A 141 -18.71 -0.90 -1.92
N TYR A 142 -17.68 -0.05 -1.86
CA TYR A 142 -17.85 1.40 -1.75
C TYR A 142 -18.69 1.98 -2.90
N GLU A 143 -18.37 1.64 -4.15
CA GLU A 143 -19.13 2.14 -5.30
C GLU A 143 -20.58 1.64 -5.33
N LYS A 144 -20.81 0.39 -4.93
CA LYS A 144 -22.15 -0.18 -4.81
C LYS A 144 -22.97 0.59 -3.78
N ASN A 145 -22.42 0.83 -2.60
CA ASN A 145 -23.10 1.56 -1.53
C ASN A 145 -23.40 3.01 -1.93
N GLN A 146 -22.50 3.68 -2.63
CA GLN A 146 -22.74 5.02 -3.17
C GLN A 146 -23.89 5.06 -4.20
N LYS A 147 -24.04 4.03 -5.03
CA LYS A 147 -25.17 3.93 -5.97
C LYS A 147 -26.50 3.72 -5.24
N LEU A 148 -26.50 2.92 -4.16
CA LEU A 148 -27.69 2.70 -3.33
C LEU A 148 -28.14 3.99 -2.65
N VAL A 149 -27.21 4.72 -2.02
CA VAL A 149 -27.51 6.02 -1.38
C VAL A 149 -28.08 7.04 -2.37
N LYS A 150 -27.53 7.11 -3.59
CA LYS A 150 -28.07 8.00 -4.65
C LYS A 150 -29.46 7.57 -5.14
N LYS A 151 -29.77 6.28 -5.11
CA LYS A 151 -31.10 5.75 -5.47
C LYS A 151 -32.13 6.07 -4.39
N GLU A 152 -31.74 6.02 -3.12
CA GLU A 152 -32.60 6.34 -1.98
C GLU A 152 -32.82 7.84 -1.80
N ASN A 153 -31.81 8.66 -2.12
CA ASN A 153 -31.89 10.13 -2.09
C ASN A 153 -31.54 10.70 -3.47
N PRO A 154 -32.46 10.67 -4.45
CA PRO A 154 -32.24 11.33 -5.73
C PRO A 154 -32.07 12.83 -5.50
N VAL A 155 -30.95 13.38 -5.98
CA VAL A 155 -30.76 14.84 -6.01
C VAL A 155 -31.88 15.41 -6.89
N PRO A 156 -32.68 16.39 -6.43
CA PRO A 156 -33.73 16.97 -7.25
C PRO A 156 -33.11 17.50 -8.54
N GLU A 157 -33.63 17.01 -9.67
CA GLU A 157 -33.26 17.45 -11.00
C GLU A 157 -33.43 18.97 -11.03
N LYS A 158 -32.39 19.71 -11.45
CA LYS A 158 -32.48 21.17 -11.58
C LYS A 158 -33.72 21.45 -12.43
N ILE A 159 -34.72 22.08 -11.83
CA ILE A 159 -35.85 22.63 -12.56
C ILE A 159 -35.22 23.63 -13.52
N GLU A 160 -35.19 23.30 -14.82
CA GLU A 160 -34.90 24.28 -15.85
C GLU A 160 -35.95 25.37 -15.67
N GLU A 161 -35.53 26.53 -15.16
CA GLU A 161 -36.35 27.72 -15.19
C GLU A 161 -36.63 28.04 -16.66
N THR A 162 -37.77 27.58 -17.15
CA THR A 162 -38.34 28.02 -18.41
C THR A 162 -38.68 29.49 -18.23
N VAL A 163 -37.73 30.36 -18.58
CA VAL A 163 -37.97 31.79 -18.72
C VAL A 163 -38.86 31.96 -19.95
N PHE A 164 -40.15 32.26 -19.68
CA PHE A 164 -41.11 32.76 -20.66
C PHE A 164 -40.83 34.22 -21.02
#